data_AF-A0A6L5I1V4-F1
#
_entry.id   AF-A0A6L5I1V4-F1
#
_cell.length_a   1.000
_cell.length_b   1.000
_cell.length_c   1.000
_cell.angle_alpha   90.00
_cell.angle_beta   90.00
_cell.angle_gamma   90.00
#
_symmetry.space_group_name_H-M   'P 1'
#
loop_
_entity.id
_entity.type
_entity.pdbx_description
1 polymer ?
#
loop_
_entity_poly.entity_id
_entity_poly.type
_entity_poly.pdbx_seq_one_letter_code
_entity_poly.pdbx_strand_id
1 'polypeptide(L)' 'MSTRLTETATHDDWQEFEHGGQRWSFNADELAQLDEEDGFFHFVDYHRLSKPTVERVAAFIDSM' A
#
# COMPACT_ATOMS: atom_id res chain seq x y z
N MET A 1 32.34 10.11 7.91
CA MET A 1 31.26 9.74 8.85
C MET A 1 29.94 10.14 8.21
N SER A 2 29.02 9.17 8.14
CA SER A 2 27.62 9.23 7.70
C SER A 2 27.34 9.50 6.22
N THR A 3 27.35 8.41 5.45
CA THR A 3 26.51 8.22 4.27
C THR A 3 25.04 8.36 4.69
N ARG A 4 24.34 9.41 4.25
CA ARG A 4 22.87 9.38 4.23
C ARG A 4 22.43 8.87 2.87
N LEU A 5 21.71 7.76 2.95
CA LEU A 5 21.18 6.95 1.86
C LEU A 5 20.20 7.78 1.01
N THR A 6 20.43 7.76 -0.30
CA THR A 6 19.43 7.75 -1.38
C THR A 6 18.06 8.38 -1.08
N GLU A 7 17.93 9.68 -1.34
CA GLU A 7 16.67 10.28 -1.80
C GLU A 7 16.48 9.90 -3.28
N THR A 8 16.09 8.66 -3.56
CA THR A 8 15.35 8.36 -4.79
C THR A 8 13.88 8.54 -4.46
N ALA A 9 13.43 9.80 -4.45
CA ALA A 9 12.01 10.14 -4.46
C ALA A 9 11.44 9.84 -5.85
N THR A 10 11.31 8.56 -6.19
CA THR A 10 10.17 8.11 -6.99
C THR A 10 9.01 8.10 -6.00
N HIS A 11 8.25 9.20 -5.96
CA HIS A 11 7.05 9.33 -5.14
C HIS A 11 5.99 8.39 -5.74
N ASP A 12 6.13 7.09 -5.52
CA ASP A 12 4.97 6.22 -5.49
C ASP A 12 4.13 6.73 -4.32
N ASP A 13 3.10 7.52 -4.61
CA ASP A 13 2.19 8.09 -3.61
C ASP A 13 1.39 6.95 -2.96
N TRP A 14 2.04 6.21 -2.06
CA TRP A 14 1.42 5.17 -1.27
C TRP A 14 0.47 5.81 -0.26
N GLN A 15 -0.80 5.40 -0.31
CA GLN A 15 -1.84 5.82 0.59
C GLN A 15 -2.19 4.68 1.55
N GLU A 16 -1.99 4.94 2.84
CA GLU A 16 -2.36 4.02 3.91
C GLU A 16 -3.82 4.21 4.35
N PHE A 17 -4.49 3.12 4.73
CA PHE A 17 -5.82 3.14 5.32
C PHE A 17 -6.11 1.88 6.15
N GLU A 18 -7.14 1.93 6.99
CA GLU A 18 -7.62 0.80 7.78
C GLU A 18 -8.91 0.24 7.18
N HIS A 19 -8.96 -1.08 6.98
CA HIS A 19 -10.15 -1.78 6.47
C HIS A 19 -10.19 -3.21 7.01
N GLY A 20 -11.37 -3.66 7.47
CA GLY A 20 -11.54 -5.02 8.00
C GLY A 20 -10.71 -5.34 9.26
N GLY A 21 -10.28 -4.33 10.02
CA GLY A 21 -9.38 -4.51 11.17
C GLY A 21 -7.91 -4.67 10.82
N GLN A 22 -7.55 -4.48 9.55
CA GLN A 22 -6.21 -4.61 9.02
C GLN A 22 -5.74 -3.28 8.41
N ARG A 23 -4.44 -2.97 8.52
CA ARG A 23 -3.83 -1.84 7.81
C ARG A 23 -3.38 -2.25 6.42
N TRP A 24 -3.71 -1.41 5.46
CA TRP A 24 -3.39 -1.56 4.05
C TRP A 24 -2.72 -0.31 3.53
N SER A 25 -1.94 -0.46 2.46
CA SER A 25 -1.35 0.65 1.71
C SER A 25 -1.47 0.36 0.22
N PHE A 26 -1.75 1.35 -0.59
CA PHE A 26 -1.85 1.18 -2.04
C PHE A 26 -1.26 2.37 -2.79
N ASN A 27 -0.75 2.14 -4.00
CA ASN A 27 -0.31 3.21 -4.90
C ASN A 27 -1.18 3.22 -6.17
N ALA A 28 -0.62 3.62 -7.31
CA ALA A 28 -1.35 3.67 -8.58
C ALA A 28 -1.78 2.28 -9.11
N ASP A 29 -1.12 1.20 -8.68
CA ASP A 29 -1.28 -0.13 -9.27
C ASP A 29 -1.30 -1.27 -8.24
N GLU A 30 -0.55 -1.13 -7.15
CA GLU A 30 -0.23 -2.15 -6.16
C GLU A 30 -1.00 -1.95 -4.86
N LEU A 31 -1.30 -3.07 -4.23
CA LEU A 31 -1.86 -3.16 -2.89
C LEU A 31 -0.88 -3.91 -1.99
N ALA A 32 -0.68 -3.39 -0.79
CA ALA A 32 0.12 -3.97 0.26
C ALA A 32 -0.67 -4.03 1.57
N GLN A 33 -0.36 -5.03 2.39
CA GLN A 33 -0.94 -5.24 3.72
C GLN A 33 0.17 -5.14 4.77
N LEU A 34 -0.11 -4.49 5.89
CA LEU A 34 0.81 -4.46 7.01
C LEU A 34 0.87 -5.84 7.68
N ASP A 35 2.05 -6.44 7.73
CA ASP A 35 2.28 -7.60 8.59
C ASP A 35 2.57 -7.08 10.02
N GLU A 36 1.75 -7.49 10.99
CA GLU A 36 1.89 -7.04 12.37
C GLU A 36 3.07 -7.69 13.11
N GLU A 37 3.60 -8.82 12.63
CA GLU A 37 4.72 -9.52 13.24
C GLU A 37 6.04 -8.79 12.99
N ASP A 38 6.25 -8.33 11.75
CA ASP A 38 7.47 -7.61 11.37
C ASP A 38 7.30 -6.09 11.25
N GLY A 39 6.06 -5.60 11.17
CA GLY A 39 5.73 -4.18 11.12
C GLY A 39 5.97 -3.52 9.76
N PHE A 40 6.12 -4.30 8.69
CA PHE A 40 6.29 -3.80 7.32
C PHE A 40 5.07 -4.08 6.44
N PHE A 41 4.87 -3.23 5.43
CA PHE A 41 3.88 -3.48 4.39
C PHE A 41 4.46 -4.47 3.37
N HIS A 42 3.73 -5.56 3.14
CA HIS A 42 4.06 -6.56 2.14
C HIS A 42 3.10 -6.48 0.98
N PHE A 43 3.64 -6.60 -0.23
CA PHE A 43 2.86 -6.65 -1.46
C PHE A 43 1.85 -7.82 -1.41
N VAL A 44 0.62 -7.53 -1.80
CA VAL A 44 -0.50 -8.49 -1.86
C VAL A 44 -0.89 -8.76 -3.30
N ASP A 45 -1.29 -7.72 -4.04
CA ASP A 45 -1.78 -7.88 -5.42
C ASP A 45 -1.70 -6.56 -6.21
N TYR A 46 -1.89 -6.64 -7.53
CA TYR A 46 -2.14 -5.51 -8.41
C TYR A 46 -3.64 -5.26 -8.52
N HIS A 47 -4.14 -4.17 -7.95
CA HIS A 47 -5.58 -3.87 -7.96
C HIS A 47 -6.12 -3.46 -9.34
N ARG A 48 -5.24 -3.01 -10.26
CA ARG A 48 -5.56 -2.63 -11.66
C ARG A 48 -6.66 -1.57 -11.82
N LEU A 49 -6.99 -0.85 -10.75
CA LEU A 49 -7.91 0.28 -10.76
C LEU A 49 -7.27 1.46 -11.49
N SER A 50 -7.93 1.94 -12.55
CA SER A 50 -7.49 3.13 -13.30
C SER A 50 -7.54 4.44 -12.50
N LYS A 51 -8.30 4.46 -11.40
CA LYS A 51 -8.34 5.53 -10.40
C LYS A 51 -8.54 4.87 -9.04
N PRO A 52 -7.45 4.52 -8.34
CA PRO A 52 -7.55 3.91 -7.02
C PRO A 52 -7.90 4.97 -5.99
N THR A 53 -9.03 4.78 -5.33
CA THR A 53 -9.45 5.55 -4.14
C THR A 53 -9.64 4.55 -3.01
N VAL A 54 -9.57 5.01 -1.76
CA VAL A 54 -9.77 4.15 -0.58
C VAL A 54 -11.04 3.31 -0.71
N GLU A 55 -12.17 3.90 -1.12
CA GLU A 55 -13.45 3.19 -1.29
C GLU A 55 -13.38 2.08 -2.35
N ARG A 56 -12.68 2.32 -3.47
CA ARG A 56 -12.55 1.34 -4.55
C ARG A 56 -11.57 0.23 -4.21
N VAL A 57 -10.49 0.57 -3.52
CA VAL A 57 -9.50 -0.41 -3.05
C VAL A 57 -10.11 -1.27 -1.93
N ALA A 58 -10.88 -0.68 -1.02
CA ALA A 58 -11.64 -1.42 0.00
C ALA A 58 -12.63 -2.41 -0.66
N ALA A 59 -13.39 -1.95 -1.66
CA ALA A 59 -14.28 -2.83 -2.41
C ALA A 59 -13.54 -3.95 -3.16
N PHE A 60 -12.31 -3.69 -3.63
CA PHE A 60 -11.46 -4.71 -4.23
C PHE A 60 -11.00 -5.73 -3.18
N ILE A 61 -10.58 -5.29 -1.99
CA ILE A 61 -10.22 -6.16 -0.86
C ILE A 61 -11.40 -7.05 -0.46
N ASP A 62 -12.61 -6.50 -0.38
CA ASP A 62 -13.83 -7.26 -0.04
C ASP A 62 -14.20 -8.33 -1.10
N SER A 63 -13.61 -8.25 -2.30
CA SER A 63 -13.86 -9.19 -3.40
C SER A 63 -12.81 -10.31 -3.54
N MET A 64 -11.72 -10.25 -2.75
CA MET A 64 -10.66 -11.28 -2.71
C MET A 64 -11.11 -12.50 -1.92
#